data_AF-A0A016RXU4-F1
#
_entry.id   AF-A0A016RXU4-F1
#
_cell.length_a   1.000
_cell.length_b   1.000
_cell.length_c   1.000
_cell.angle_alpha   90.00
_cell.angle_beta   90.00
_cell.angle_gamma   90.00
#
_symmetry.space_group_name_H-M   'P 1'
#
loop_
_entity.id
_entity.type
_entity.pdbx_description
1 polymer ?
#
loop_
_entity_poly.entity_id
_entity_poly.type
_entity_poly.pdbx_seq_one_letter_code
_entity_poly.pdbx_strand_id
1 'polypeptide(L)'
;MTWYFQGQCFIAVDPEAFAPGFHERMQEFINTMRNLPAFDDKLRVEVAGDAERKHVKLVQDIGGINYHPNQIKNADELAASLNVKKLTVLKEY
;
A
#
# COMPACT_ATOMS: atom_id res chain seq x y z
N MET A 1 8.80 -3.36 31.89
CA MET A 1 9.69 -3.07 30.75
C MET A 1 9.73 -4.32 29.88
N THR A 2 8.85 -4.39 28.88
CA THR A 2 8.72 -5.52 27.96
C THR A 2 9.66 -5.28 26.79
N TRP A 3 10.70 -6.10 26.68
CA TRP A 3 11.60 -6.06 25.53
C TRP A 3 10.93 -6.75 24.34
N TYR A 4 10.68 -6.00 23.26
CA TYR A 4 10.28 -6.57 21.98
C TYR A 4 11.54 -6.82 21.15
N PHE A 5 11.86 -8.09 20.90
CA PHE A 5 12.85 -8.47 19.90
C PHE A 5 12.10 -8.79 18.60
N GLN A 6 12.26 -7.93 17.60
CA GLN A 6 11.80 -8.19 16.24
C GLN A 6 12.99 -8.56 15.37
N GLY A 7 13.06 -9.82 14.95
CA GLY A 7 13.96 -10.27 13.89
C GLY A 7 13.27 -10.12 12.53
N GLN A 8 14.00 -9.60 11.55
CA GLN A 8 13.53 -9.46 10.16
C GLN A 8 14.46 -10.25 9.23
N CYS A 9 13.89 -10.89 8.21
CA CYS A 9 14.63 -11.62 7.19
C CYS A 9 14.25 -11.07 5.82
N PHE A 10 15.25 -10.83 4.98
CA PHE A 10 15.10 -10.30 3.63
C PHE A 10 15.79 -11.23 2.65
N ILE A 11 15.07 -11.60 1.59
CA ILE A 11 15.57 -12.49 0.53
C ILE A 11 15.30 -11.82 -0.82
N ALA A 12 16.33 -11.78 -1.67
CA ALA A 12 16.22 -11.36 -3.05
C ALA A 12 16.61 -12.54 -3.95
N VAL A 13 15.80 -12.82 -4.96
CA VAL A 13 16.01 -13.90 -5.92
C VAL A 13 16.03 -13.29 -7.32
N ASP A 14 17.07 -13.59 -8.10
CA ASP A 14 17.13 -13.26 -9.51
C ASP A 14 16.43 -14.37 -10.32
N PRO A 15 15.25 -14.12 -10.92
CA PRO A 15 14.54 -15.12 -11.70
C PRO A 15 15.22 -15.47 -13.02
N GLU A 16 16.05 -14.59 -13.59
CA GLU A 16 16.71 -14.81 -14.87
C GLU A 16 17.83 -15.86 -14.76
N ALA A 17 18.41 -16.02 -13.57
CA ALA A 17 19.39 -17.06 -13.27
C ALA A 17 18.82 -18.50 -13.35
N PHE A 18 17.50 -18.67 -13.34
CA PHE A 18 16.84 -19.98 -13.38
C PHE A 18 16.27 -20.31 -14.75
N ALA A 19 15.47 -19.40 -15.33
CA ALA A 19 14.84 -19.61 -16.63
C ALA A 19 14.50 -18.29 -17.33
N PRO A 20 14.75 -18.17 -18.65
CA PRO A 20 14.36 -16.99 -19.41
C PRO A 20 12.83 -16.83 -19.45
N GLY A 21 12.34 -15.61 -19.67
CA GLY A 21 10.90 -15.33 -19.86
C GLY A 21 10.05 -15.40 -18.59
N PHE A 22 10.64 -15.28 -17.39
CA PHE A 22 9.88 -15.30 -16.13
C PHE A 22 8.81 -14.21 -16.08
N HIS A 23 9.14 -12.99 -16.52
CA HIS A 23 8.21 -11.87 -16.50
C HIS A 23 6.94 -12.14 -17.33
N GLU A 24 7.10 -12.66 -18.54
CA GLU A 24 5.98 -13.00 -19.44
C GLU A 24 5.08 -14.06 -18.82
N ARG A 25 5.65 -15.17 -18.32
CA ARG A 25 4.87 -16.23 -17.65
C ARG A 25 4.12 -15.71 -16.43
N MET A 26 4.75 -14.87 -15.62
CA MET A 26 4.10 -14.26 -14.46
C MET A 26 2.98 -13.32 -14.87
N GLN A 27 3.17 -12.55 -15.94
CA GLN A 27 2.14 -11.65 -16.46
C GLN A 27 0.95 -12.43 -17.02
N GLU A 28 1.18 -13.52 -17.74
CA GLU A 28 0.15 -14.44 -18.21
C GLU A 28 -0.64 -15.01 -17.03
N PHE A 29 0.05 -15.54 -16.01
CA PHE A 29 -0.58 -16.06 -14.81
C PHE A 29 -1.48 -15.02 -14.12
N ILE A 30 -0.96 -13.81 -13.91
CA ILE A 30 -1.73 -12.71 -13.29
C ILE A 30 -2.98 -12.39 -14.13
N ASN A 31 -2.85 -12.37 -15.46
CA ASN A 31 -3.98 -12.12 -16.35
C ASN A 31 -5.03 -13.23 -16.28
N THR A 32 -4.59 -14.49 -16.25
CA THR A 32 -5.49 -15.64 -16.06
C THR A 32 -6.29 -15.49 -14.76
N MET A 33 -5.62 -15.17 -13.65
CA MET A 33 -6.28 -14.99 -12.35
C MET A 33 -7.31 -13.86 -12.38
N ARG A 34 -6.99 -12.71 -12.98
CA ARG A 34 -7.92 -11.57 -13.08
C ARG A 34 -9.15 -11.87 -13.95
N ASN A 35 -9.04 -12.77 -14.91
CA ASN A 35 -10.11 -13.12 -15.84
C ASN A 35 -10.99 -14.29 -15.34
N LEU A 36 -10.76 -14.80 -14.14
CA LEU A 36 -11.66 -15.79 -13.53
C LEU A 36 -13.04 -15.17 -13.23
N PRO A 37 -14.11 -15.97 -13.27
CA PRO A 37 -15.44 -15.49 -12.92
C PRO A 37 -15.45 -14.98 -11.47
N ALA A 38 -15.95 -13.77 -11.28
CA ALA A 38 -16.15 -13.20 -9.97
C ALA A 38 -17.33 -13.87 -9.25
N PHE A 39 -17.28 -13.90 -7.91
CA PHE A 39 -18.41 -14.34 -7.10
C PHE A 39 -19.59 -13.34 -7.13
N ASP A 40 -19.31 -12.05 -7.30
CA ASP A 40 -20.28 -10.96 -7.43
C ASP A 40 -19.92 -10.12 -8.66
N ASP A 41 -20.90 -9.85 -9.54
CA ASP A 41 -20.73 -9.05 -10.76
C ASP A 41 -20.24 -7.62 -10.47
N LYS A 42 -20.42 -7.12 -9.24
CA LYS A 42 -19.94 -5.81 -8.81
C LYS A 42 -18.47 -5.79 -8.39
N LEU A 43 -17.87 -6.96 -8.13
CA LEU A 43 -16.54 -7.09 -7.57
C LEU A 43 -15.63 -7.89 -8.51
N ARG A 44 -14.70 -7.22 -9.18
CA ARG A 44 -13.69 -7.92 -10.00
C ARG A 44 -12.69 -8.68 -9.14
N VAL A 45 -12.15 -9.78 -9.70
CA VAL A 45 -11.02 -10.49 -9.08
C VAL A 45 -9.81 -9.56 -9.01
N GLU A 46 -9.22 -9.47 -7.83
CA GLU A 46 -8.04 -8.63 -7.58
C GLU A 46 -6.84 -9.52 -7.25
N VAL A 47 -5.67 -9.14 -7.77
CA VAL A 47 -4.40 -9.77 -7.39
C VAL A 47 -3.64 -8.85 -6.42
N ALA A 48 -2.65 -9.43 -5.73
CA ALA A 48 -1.79 -8.67 -4.83
C ALA A 48 -1.22 -7.40 -5.52
N GLY A 49 -1.32 -6.27 -4.83
CA GLY A 49 -0.88 -4.96 -5.31
C GLY A 49 -1.95 -4.16 -6.07
N ASP A 50 -3.09 -4.75 -6.48
CA ASP A 50 -4.14 -3.99 -7.18
C ASP A 50 -4.81 -2.96 -6.27
N ALA A 51 -5.10 -3.32 -5.02
CA ALA A 51 -5.70 -2.43 -4.03
C ALA A 51 -4.77 -1.26 -3.69
N GLU A 52 -3.48 -1.54 -3.50
CA GLU A 52 -2.45 -0.55 -3.21
C GLU A 52 -2.25 0.39 -4.40
N ARG A 53 -2.21 -0.13 -5.63
CA ARG A 53 -2.12 0.70 -6.85
C ARG A 53 -3.30 1.68 -6.97
N LYS A 54 -4.53 1.22 -6.69
CA LYS A 54 -5.70 2.11 -6.66
C LYS A 54 -5.56 3.18 -5.60
N HIS A 55 -5.10 2.80 -4.40
CA HIS A 55 -4.96 3.73 -3.29
C HIS A 55 -3.88 4.79 -3.58
N VAL A 56 -2.73 4.39 -4.12
CA VAL A 56 -1.66 5.31 -4.55
C VAL A 56 -2.19 6.29 -5.60
N LYS A 57 -2.92 5.79 -6.61
CA LYS A 57 -3.54 6.65 -7.63
C LYS A 57 -4.53 7.65 -7.00
N LEU A 58 -5.40 7.18 -6.12
CA LEU A 58 -6.36 8.03 -5.41
C LEU A 58 -5.65 9.16 -4.63
N VAL A 59 -4.60 8.83 -3.88
CA VAL A 59 -3.81 9.81 -3.11
C VAL A 59 -3.11 10.81 -4.03
N GLN A 60 -2.56 10.35 -5.16
CA GLN A 60 -1.96 11.21 -6.18
C GLN A 60 -2.99 12.18 -6.79
N ASP A 61 -4.18 11.68 -7.12
CA ASP A 61 -5.27 12.48 -7.71
C ASP A 61 -5.82 13.52 -6.72
N ILE A 62 -5.92 13.19 -5.43
CA ILE A 62 -6.36 14.11 -4.37
C ILE A 62 -5.26 15.15 -4.03
N GLY A 63 -3.99 14.82 -4.29
CA GLY A 63 -2.84 15.64 -3.90
C GLY A 63 -2.55 15.60 -2.40
N GLY A 64 -3.06 14.60 -1.69
CA GLY A 64 -2.95 14.47 -0.23
C GLY A 64 -3.45 13.13 0.29
N ILE A 65 -3.11 12.83 1.55
CA ILE A 65 -3.52 11.60 2.24
C ILE A 65 -4.67 11.92 3.18
N ASN A 66 -5.75 11.15 3.09
CA ASN A 66 -6.87 11.28 4.00
C ASN A 66 -6.55 10.64 5.35
N TYR A 67 -6.54 11.45 6.40
CA TYR A 67 -6.40 11.00 7.78
C TYR A 67 -7.71 11.21 8.54
N HIS A 68 -7.98 10.31 9.48
CA HIS A 68 -9.06 10.50 10.44
C HIS A 68 -8.75 11.71 11.36
N PRO A 69 -9.73 12.53 11.78
CA PRO A 69 -9.48 13.72 12.61
C PRO A 69 -8.66 13.45 13.88
N ASN A 70 -8.88 12.31 14.54
CA ASN A 70 -8.08 11.89 15.70
C ASN A 70 -6.59 11.71 15.39
N GLN A 71 -6.22 11.29 14.18
CA GLN A 71 -4.82 11.15 13.79
C GLN A 71 -4.14 12.52 13.65
N ILE A 72 -4.88 13.51 13.12
CA ILE A 72 -4.39 14.89 13.04
C ILE A 72 -4.21 15.47 14.45
N LYS A 73 -5.19 15.28 15.33
CA LYS A 73 -5.10 15.72 16.73
C LYS A 73 -3.89 15.12 17.45
N ASN A 74 -3.68 13.80 17.32
CA ASN A 74 -2.55 13.13 17.94
C ASN A 74 -1.21 13.62 17.36
N ALA A 75 -1.14 13.85 16.04
CA ALA A 75 0.06 14.39 15.41
C ALA A 75 0.35 15.83 15.88
N ASP A 76 -0.68 16.63 16.12
CA ASP A 76 -0.58 17.99 16.64
C ASP A 76 -0.09 18.03 18.10
N GLU A 77 -0.59 17.13 18.94
CA GLU A 77 -0.13 16.97 20.32
C GLU A 77 1.34 16.53 20.35
N LEU A 78 1.72 15.57 19.49
CA LEU A 78 3.10 15.15 19.32
C LEU A 78 3.99 16.32 18.87
N ALA A 79 3.55 17.08 17.87
CA ALA A 79 4.28 18.24 17.35
C ALA A 79 4.50 19.31 18.42
N ALA A 80 3.49 19.56 19.27
CA ALA A 80 3.61 20.48 20.41
C ALA A 80 4.63 19.97 21.44
N SER A 81 4.58 18.67 21.79
CA SER A 81 5.51 18.09 22.76
C SER A 81 6.97 18.10 22.28
N LEU A 82 7.19 17.95 20.97
CA LEU A 82 8.51 17.92 20.35
C LEU A 82 8.96 19.29 19.80
N ASN A 83 8.13 20.33 19.95
CA ASN A 83 8.34 21.68 19.43
C ASN A 83 8.69 21.72 17.92
N VAL A 84 7.97 20.92 17.12
CA VAL A 84 8.11 20.86 15.66
C VAL A 84 6.90 21.47 14.95
N LYS A 85 7.07 21.83 13.67
CA LYS A 85 5.98 22.37 12.85
C LYS A 85 4.88 21.32 12.66
N LYS A 86 3.63 21.75 12.88
CA LYS A 86 2.41 20.94 12.67
C LYS A 86 2.20 20.55 11.21
N LEU A 87 1.42 19.50 10.99
CA LEU A 87 1.01 19.06 9.67
C LEU A 87 0.13 20.12 8.99
N THR A 88 0.23 20.24 7.66
CA THR A 88 -0.62 21.15 6.87
C THR A 88 -1.84 20.40 6.40
N VAL A 89 -3.02 20.82 6.86
CA VAL A 89 -4.31 20.25 6.42
C VAL A 89 -4.74 20.95 5.13
N LEU A 90 -4.89 20.18 4.05
CA LEU A 90 -5.23 20.73 2.73
C LEU A 90 -6.74 20.93 2.54
N LYS A 91 -7.56 20.01 3.06
CA LYS A 91 -9.03 20.03 3.02
C LYS A 91 -9.60 19.33 4.25
N GLU A 92 -10.65 19.90 4.83
CA GLU A 92 -11.47 19.27 5.86
C GLU A 92 -12.78 18.79 5.22
N TYR A 93 -13.23 17.60 5.60
CA TYR A 93 -14.43 16.94 5.08
C TYR A 93 -15.35 16.54 6.22
#